data_AF-A0A662P4H2-F1
#
_entry.id   AF-A0A662P4H2-F1
#
_cell.length_a   1.000
_cell.length_b   1.000
_cell.length_c   1.000
_cell.angle_alpha   90.00
_cell.angle_beta   90.00
_cell.angle_gamma   90.00
#
_symmetry.space_group_name_H-M   'P 1'
#
loop_
_entity.id
_entity.type
_entity.pdbx_description
1 polymer ?
#
loop_
_entity_poly.entity_id
_entity_poly.type
_entity_poly.pdbx_seq_one_letter_code
_entity_poly.pdbx_strand_id
1 'polypeptide(L)'
;YGGNSVWGLIIGSIYAPVMLSYFKPHVILTNPPWIPTTEYQAAYADKLRKVLASYLKELVPSPRVAQIVAGSDVATAALAKSLELTQEGVGFVMNREQSFYHRTSMPAGILVTYSILRNYPGLVKLVDVDFDAFQHGVLPALVIAKRGASKGQQLGIMKLSDAYRQRYSKNLHLVSDMILYHAYQKAYDAYVLPSISYFTQDFNILSRELEVDNIIPKGQYVMGLFGGEHESTYAGIVLLEKESTKNSFKFRLHNTSRSLEVPTTWLQKYDINLYDLIYVGEVFPFKIRRILKILLSRKNQASLRHFLMEALNANLDKLTSDDVSKIKGLISEVRQPANPATLNEGKWYVIYRCDRAFTAATIRPTTDTILDSHLSAIKCSSEKVADYYTAVLNYLAYKVITQNRTFIHHQFARPVLAITIAGLSYKNIEQSFSDNISKLSKMLKNRIKAQSLIFSNQRSALQHIAHFSEFRQIIQLIDTKISRDALEEALNLVSGSKRT
;
A
#
# COMPACT_ATOMS: atom_id res chain seq x y z
N TYR A 1 -34.86 12.11 -26.59
CA TYR A 1 -34.31 12.87 -25.45
C TYR A 1 -34.05 14.31 -25.91
N GLY A 2 -34.96 15.23 -25.60
CA GLY A 2 -34.93 16.62 -26.08
C GLY A 2 -34.05 17.53 -25.24
N GLY A 3 -33.53 18.62 -25.84
CA GLY A 3 -32.53 19.52 -25.27
C GLY A 3 -32.83 20.09 -23.86
N ASN A 4 -34.08 20.14 -23.43
CA ASN A 4 -34.45 20.60 -22.08
C ASN A 4 -33.91 19.69 -20.95
N SER A 5 -33.73 18.39 -21.18
CA SER A 5 -33.18 17.48 -20.15
C SER A 5 -31.68 17.68 -19.97
N VAL A 6 -30.96 18.11 -20.99
CA VAL A 6 -29.51 18.37 -20.93
C VAL A 6 -29.25 19.72 -20.27
N TRP A 7 -29.96 20.76 -20.70
CA TRP A 7 -29.84 22.10 -20.12
C TRP A 7 -30.38 22.16 -18.69
N GLY A 8 -31.47 21.47 -18.37
CA GLY A 8 -32.01 21.40 -17.00
C GLY A 8 -31.03 20.76 -16.02
N LEU A 9 -30.26 19.76 -16.46
CA LEU A 9 -29.24 19.11 -15.64
C LEU A 9 -28.02 20.01 -15.43
N ILE A 10 -27.58 20.73 -16.46
CA ILE A 10 -26.45 21.68 -16.39
C ILE A 10 -26.83 22.90 -15.54
N ILE A 11 -27.96 23.52 -15.81
CA ILE A 11 -28.49 24.67 -15.05
C ILE A 11 -28.73 24.23 -13.60
N GLY A 12 -29.37 23.08 -13.38
CA GLY A 12 -29.54 22.50 -12.06
C GLY A 12 -28.21 22.27 -11.33
N SER A 13 -27.17 21.77 -12.02
CA SER A 13 -25.85 21.54 -11.42
C SER A 13 -25.09 22.83 -11.11
N ILE A 14 -25.30 23.90 -11.89
CA ILE A 14 -24.67 25.22 -11.67
C ILE A 14 -25.40 25.98 -10.56
N TYR A 15 -26.74 26.00 -10.59
CA TYR A 15 -27.53 26.76 -9.64
C TYR A 15 -27.76 26.02 -8.32
N ALA A 16 -27.78 24.69 -8.28
CA ALA A 16 -28.02 23.96 -7.02
C ALA A 16 -27.01 24.35 -5.91
N PRO A 17 -25.68 24.43 -6.15
CA PRO A 17 -24.75 24.89 -5.12
C PRO A 17 -25.04 26.32 -4.63
N VAL A 18 -25.41 27.23 -5.55
CA VAL A 18 -25.75 28.62 -5.23
C VAL A 18 -27.04 28.69 -4.42
N MET A 19 -28.08 27.99 -4.86
CA MET A 19 -29.38 27.88 -4.21
C MET A 19 -29.25 27.23 -2.82
N LEU A 20 -28.43 26.20 -2.66
CA LEU A 20 -28.17 25.56 -1.37
C LEU A 20 -27.55 26.52 -0.34
N SER A 21 -26.69 27.45 -0.80
CA SER A 21 -26.12 28.48 0.07
C SER A 21 -27.15 29.51 0.55
N TYR A 22 -28.24 29.70 -0.20
CA TYR A 22 -29.31 30.62 0.12
C TYR A 22 -30.41 29.98 0.98
N PHE A 23 -30.87 28.78 0.60
CA PHE A 23 -32.01 28.13 1.25
C PHE A 23 -31.70 27.46 2.60
N LYS A 24 -30.42 27.15 2.89
CA LYS A 24 -30.01 26.44 4.12
C LYS A 24 -30.94 25.26 4.43
N PRO A 25 -30.95 24.21 3.59
CA PRO A 25 -31.92 23.13 3.68
C PRO A 25 -31.92 22.45 5.06
N HIS A 26 -33.07 21.98 5.51
CA HIS A 26 -33.16 21.17 6.73
C HIS A 26 -32.33 19.88 6.58
N VAL A 27 -32.55 19.15 5.48
CA VAL A 27 -31.88 17.88 5.20
C VAL A 27 -31.35 17.86 3.78
N ILE A 28 -30.14 17.32 3.59
CA ILE A 28 -29.58 16.99 2.27
C ILE A 28 -29.45 15.48 2.14
N LEU A 29 -30.11 14.90 1.14
CA LEU A 29 -29.96 13.49 0.76
C LEU A 29 -29.34 13.42 -0.64
N THR A 30 -28.21 12.74 -0.81
CA THR A 30 -27.52 12.72 -2.12
C THR A 30 -26.58 11.53 -2.31
N ASN A 31 -26.29 11.23 -3.58
CA ASN A 31 -25.28 10.27 -4.04
C ASN A 31 -24.26 11.05 -4.89
N PRO A 32 -23.26 11.73 -4.27
CA PRO A 32 -22.26 12.50 -4.99
C PRO A 32 -21.34 11.59 -5.82
N PRO A 33 -20.65 12.13 -6.84
CA PRO A 33 -19.73 11.34 -7.67
C PRO A 33 -18.53 10.82 -6.87
N TRP A 34 -18.18 9.54 -7.06
CA TRP A 34 -17.07 8.87 -6.39
C TRP A 34 -15.77 8.99 -7.20
N ILE A 35 -15.34 10.23 -7.45
CA ILE A 35 -14.14 10.52 -8.26
C ILE A 35 -12.94 10.77 -7.32
N PRO A 36 -11.83 10.02 -7.45
CA PRO A 36 -10.62 10.28 -6.69
C PRO A 36 -10.12 11.72 -6.85
N THR A 37 -9.62 12.34 -5.77
CA THR A 37 -9.13 13.74 -5.84
C THR A 37 -7.94 13.92 -6.78
N THR A 38 -7.19 12.86 -7.06
CA THR A 38 -6.07 12.83 -8.02
C THR A 38 -6.55 12.87 -9.47
N GLU A 39 -7.73 12.33 -9.75
CA GLU A 39 -8.35 12.28 -11.08
C GLU A 39 -9.24 13.50 -11.34
N TYR A 40 -9.60 14.23 -10.28
CA TYR A 40 -10.43 15.41 -10.39
C TYR A 40 -9.65 16.62 -10.96
N GLN A 41 -9.91 16.95 -12.23
CA GLN A 41 -9.20 18.01 -12.97
C GLN A 41 -9.98 19.34 -13.10
N ALA A 42 -10.97 19.59 -12.25
CA ALA A 42 -11.70 20.86 -12.27
C ALA A 42 -10.81 22.05 -11.86
N ALA A 43 -11.14 23.26 -12.32
CA ALA A 43 -10.39 24.49 -11.99
C ALA A 43 -10.25 24.76 -10.48
N TYR A 44 -11.14 24.23 -9.65
CA TYR A 44 -11.11 24.35 -8.19
C TYR A 44 -10.58 23.11 -7.46
N ALA A 45 -10.00 22.14 -8.16
CA ALA A 45 -9.49 20.90 -7.56
C ALA A 45 -8.48 21.17 -6.42
N ASP A 46 -7.61 22.16 -6.58
CA ASP A 46 -6.65 22.53 -5.54
C ASP A 46 -7.31 23.16 -4.31
N LYS A 47 -8.39 23.92 -4.50
CA LYS A 47 -9.19 24.45 -3.39
C LYS A 47 -9.87 23.32 -2.63
N LEU A 48 -10.42 22.34 -3.34
CA LEU A 48 -11.02 21.14 -2.74
C LEU A 48 -9.99 20.36 -1.92
N ARG A 49 -8.80 20.09 -2.47
CA ARG A 49 -7.70 19.41 -1.77
C ARG A 49 -7.25 20.17 -0.52
N LYS A 50 -7.18 21.51 -0.59
CA LYS A 50 -6.87 22.37 0.57
C LYS A 50 -7.94 22.29 1.66
N VAL A 51 -9.22 22.24 1.29
CA VAL A 51 -10.32 22.07 2.25
C VAL A 51 -10.22 20.72 2.94
N LEU A 52 -10.08 19.62 2.20
CA LEU A 52 -9.90 18.29 2.79
C LEU A 52 -8.66 18.22 3.70
N ALA A 53 -7.56 18.84 3.28
CA ALA A 53 -6.34 18.93 4.09
C ALA A 53 -6.56 19.67 5.42
N SER A 54 -7.43 20.69 5.46
CA SER A 54 -7.71 21.45 6.68
C SER A 54 -8.37 20.61 7.77
N TYR A 55 -9.26 19.67 7.41
CA TYR A 55 -9.88 18.77 8.39
C TYR A 55 -8.87 17.79 9.02
N LEU A 56 -7.74 17.54 8.37
CA LEU A 56 -6.74 16.58 8.86
C LEU A 56 -5.67 17.20 9.77
N LYS A 57 -5.55 18.52 9.83
CA LYS A 57 -4.43 19.21 10.50
C LYS A 57 -4.28 18.84 11.98
N GLU A 58 -5.38 18.57 12.66
CA GLU A 58 -5.39 18.19 14.08
C GLU A 58 -5.24 16.68 14.31
N LEU A 59 -5.39 15.87 13.25
CA LEU A 59 -5.41 14.42 13.36
C LEU A 59 -4.08 13.78 12.94
N VAL A 60 -3.39 14.36 11.96
CA VAL A 60 -2.19 13.77 11.34
C VAL A 60 -1.14 14.83 11.03
N PRO A 61 0.17 14.48 11.13
CA PRO A 61 1.25 15.40 10.82
C PRO A 61 1.23 15.83 9.34
N SER A 62 1.61 17.09 9.10
CA SER A 62 1.50 17.74 7.78
C SER A 62 2.05 16.93 6.58
N PRO A 63 3.20 16.23 6.66
CA PRO A 63 3.71 15.44 5.52
C PRO A 63 2.79 14.30 5.08
N ARG A 64 1.92 13.82 5.98
CA ARG A 64 1.01 12.69 5.73
C ARG A 64 -0.36 13.13 5.21
N VAL A 65 -0.72 14.40 5.40
CA VAL A 65 -1.98 14.98 4.94
C VAL A 65 -2.15 14.82 3.44
N ALA A 66 -1.12 15.11 2.65
CA ALA A 66 -1.19 15.02 1.19
C ALA A 66 -1.47 13.58 0.71
N GLN A 67 -0.87 12.58 1.36
CA GLN A 67 -1.10 11.17 1.06
C GLN A 67 -2.55 10.75 1.32
N ILE A 68 -3.13 11.24 2.43
CA ILE A 68 -4.51 10.93 2.79
C ILE A 68 -5.48 11.61 1.83
N VAL A 69 -5.27 12.89 1.53
CA VAL A 69 -6.10 13.65 0.58
C VAL A 69 -6.08 13.01 -0.80
N ALA A 70 -4.92 12.54 -1.27
CA ALA A 70 -4.81 11.83 -2.55
C ALA A 70 -5.58 10.51 -2.57
N GLY A 71 -5.77 9.86 -1.41
CA GLY A 71 -6.59 8.67 -1.25
C GLY A 71 -8.09 8.96 -1.00
N SER A 72 -8.48 10.24 -0.96
CA SER A 72 -9.87 10.66 -0.80
C SER A 72 -10.58 10.85 -2.15
N ASP A 73 -11.89 11.01 -2.11
CA ASP A 73 -12.72 11.36 -3.26
C ASP A 73 -13.48 12.68 -3.09
N VAL A 74 -14.12 13.12 -4.18
CA VAL A 74 -14.96 14.33 -4.22
C VAL A 74 -16.19 14.21 -3.31
N ALA A 75 -16.75 13.00 -3.15
CA ALA A 75 -17.89 12.74 -2.27
C ALA A 75 -17.62 13.16 -0.82
N THR A 76 -16.38 12.96 -0.36
CA THR A 76 -15.94 13.36 0.99
C THR A 76 -15.99 14.88 1.18
N ALA A 77 -15.59 15.65 0.16
CA ALA A 77 -15.67 17.12 0.19
C ALA A 77 -17.13 17.60 0.15
N ALA A 78 -17.97 16.93 -0.65
CA ALA A 78 -19.40 17.23 -0.72
C ALA A 78 -20.08 16.98 0.64
N LEU A 79 -19.75 15.88 1.32
CA LEU A 79 -20.24 15.59 2.67
C LEU A 79 -19.91 16.72 3.64
N ALA A 80 -18.63 17.11 3.71
CA ALA A 80 -18.17 18.19 4.57
C ALA A 80 -18.98 19.47 4.33
N LYS A 81 -19.13 19.86 3.05
CA LYS A 81 -19.84 21.09 2.72
C LYS A 81 -21.34 21.00 3.01
N SER A 82 -21.97 19.87 2.76
CA SER A 82 -23.38 19.67 3.07
C SER A 82 -23.64 19.75 4.57
N LEU A 83 -22.78 19.17 5.42
CA LEU A 83 -22.89 19.29 6.87
C LEU A 83 -22.83 20.75 7.35
N GLU A 84 -22.07 21.62 6.69
CA GLU A 84 -22.06 23.06 7.00
C GLU A 84 -23.36 23.77 6.60
N LEU A 85 -24.01 23.32 5.53
CA LEU A 85 -25.17 23.99 4.94
C LEU A 85 -26.50 23.54 5.56
N THR A 86 -26.57 22.35 6.17
CA THR A 86 -27.83 21.80 6.68
C THR A 86 -28.18 22.23 8.11
N GLN A 87 -29.48 22.42 8.34
CA GLN A 87 -30.01 22.73 9.68
C GLN A 87 -30.26 21.50 10.54
N GLU A 88 -30.64 20.36 9.95
CA GLU A 88 -30.99 19.14 10.68
C GLU A 88 -30.06 17.98 10.40
N GLY A 89 -29.69 17.72 9.13
CA GLY A 89 -28.87 16.54 8.86
C GLY A 89 -28.58 16.24 7.40
N VAL A 90 -27.91 15.11 7.18
CA VAL A 90 -27.54 14.61 5.85
C VAL A 90 -27.73 13.10 5.75
N GLY A 91 -27.96 12.63 4.53
CA GLY A 91 -27.90 11.22 4.14
C GLY A 91 -27.13 11.08 2.84
N PHE A 92 -25.99 10.40 2.88
CA PHE A 92 -25.06 10.29 1.77
C PHE A 92 -24.85 8.84 1.38
N VAL A 93 -24.81 8.58 0.07
CA VAL A 93 -24.25 7.34 -0.47
C VAL A 93 -22.84 7.64 -0.94
N MET A 94 -21.85 6.97 -0.37
CA MET A 94 -20.43 7.15 -0.68
C MET A 94 -19.81 5.83 -1.09
N ASN A 95 -18.63 5.88 -1.73
CA ASN A 95 -17.78 4.70 -1.81
C ASN A 95 -17.44 4.23 -0.38
N ARG A 96 -17.61 2.93 -0.09
CA ARG A 96 -17.31 2.38 1.24
C ARG A 96 -15.86 2.59 1.69
N GLU A 97 -14.95 2.67 0.72
CA GLU A 97 -13.53 2.94 0.95
C GLU A 97 -13.24 4.35 1.45
N GLN A 98 -14.26 5.22 1.48
CA GLN A 98 -14.16 6.62 1.86
C GLN A 98 -14.86 6.93 3.19
N SER A 99 -15.67 6.01 3.73
CA SER A 99 -16.46 6.24 4.94
C SER A 99 -16.34 5.09 5.95
N PHE A 100 -16.88 3.92 5.61
CA PHE A 100 -16.85 2.74 6.47
C PHE A 100 -16.86 1.45 5.65
N TYR A 101 -15.80 0.64 5.81
CA TYR A 101 -15.67 -0.67 5.18
C TYR A 101 -15.29 -1.72 6.24
N HIS A 102 -16.21 -2.64 6.54
CA HIS A 102 -16.07 -3.60 7.64
C HIS A 102 -15.08 -4.74 7.38
N ARG A 103 -14.66 -5.00 6.12
CA ARG A 103 -13.75 -6.13 5.80
C ARG A 103 -12.31 -5.75 5.54
N THR A 104 -11.96 -4.47 5.50
CA THR A 104 -10.58 -4.04 5.29
C THR A 104 -10.13 -3.09 6.39
N SER A 105 -8.82 -3.03 6.60
CA SER A 105 -8.16 -2.19 7.60
C SER A 105 -7.84 -0.77 7.11
N MET A 106 -8.85 -0.24 6.41
CA MET A 106 -9.10 1.15 6.06
C MET A 106 -8.18 1.77 5.00
N PRO A 107 -8.74 2.10 3.82
CA PRO A 107 -8.14 3.01 2.86
C PRO A 107 -7.96 4.41 3.49
N ALA A 108 -6.98 5.17 2.99
CA ALA A 108 -6.63 6.45 3.58
C ALA A 108 -7.81 7.44 3.62
N GLY A 109 -8.70 7.37 2.61
CA GLY A 109 -9.87 8.25 2.47
C GLY A 109 -10.81 8.28 3.68
N ILE A 110 -10.94 7.16 4.41
CA ILE A 110 -11.76 7.06 5.63
C ILE A 110 -11.34 8.09 6.69
N LEU A 111 -10.05 8.44 6.79
CA LEU A 111 -9.56 9.39 7.80
C LEU A 111 -10.13 10.80 7.62
N VAL A 112 -10.41 11.21 6.38
CA VAL A 112 -10.99 12.53 6.14
C VAL A 112 -12.43 12.56 6.59
N THR A 113 -13.22 11.56 6.19
CA THR A 113 -14.61 11.40 6.64
C THR A 113 -14.71 11.27 8.16
N TYR A 114 -13.81 10.50 8.78
CA TYR A 114 -13.70 10.42 10.22
C TYR A 114 -13.43 11.79 10.85
N SER A 115 -12.47 12.55 10.34
CA SER A 115 -12.15 13.87 10.90
C SER A 115 -13.31 14.86 10.76
N ILE A 116 -14.08 14.77 9.68
CA ILE A 116 -15.30 15.56 9.47
C ILE A 116 -16.40 15.18 10.49
N LEU A 117 -16.57 13.89 10.77
CA LEU A 117 -17.70 13.38 11.56
C LEU A 117 -17.42 13.24 13.06
N ARG A 118 -16.17 13.08 13.49
CA ARG A 118 -15.81 12.76 14.89
C ARG A 118 -16.35 13.74 15.91
N ASN A 119 -16.43 15.03 15.53
CA ASN A 119 -16.89 16.11 16.39
C ASN A 119 -18.28 16.63 16.01
N TYR A 120 -19.03 15.87 15.19
CA TYR A 120 -20.35 16.30 14.75
C TYR A 120 -21.31 16.44 15.93
N PRO A 121 -22.04 17.57 16.07
CA PRO A 121 -22.95 17.82 17.19
C PRO A 121 -24.29 17.10 17.00
N GLY A 122 -24.27 15.76 17.04
CA GLY A 122 -25.46 14.96 16.87
C GLY A 122 -25.17 13.47 16.75
N LEU A 123 -26.15 12.75 16.18
CA LEU A 123 -26.06 11.32 15.91
C LEU A 123 -25.50 11.07 14.51
N VAL A 124 -24.56 10.15 14.40
CA VAL A 124 -23.98 9.69 13.13
C VAL A 124 -24.17 8.18 13.02
N LYS A 125 -24.61 7.71 11.86
CA LYS A 125 -24.72 6.31 11.51
C LYS A 125 -24.01 6.05 10.19
N LEU A 126 -23.04 5.14 10.22
CA LEU A 126 -22.30 4.69 9.04
C LEU A 126 -22.67 3.24 8.77
N VAL A 127 -23.03 2.93 7.52
CA VAL A 127 -23.47 1.57 7.14
C VAL A 127 -22.70 1.11 5.92
N ASP A 128 -21.92 0.03 6.05
CA ASP A 128 -21.28 -0.62 4.90
C ASP A 128 -22.31 -1.46 4.16
N VAL A 129 -22.49 -1.21 2.86
CA VAL A 129 -23.39 -1.97 2.00
C VAL A 129 -22.57 -3.07 1.34
N ASP A 130 -22.61 -4.27 1.91
CA ASP A 130 -21.77 -5.39 1.53
C ASP A 130 -22.31 -6.19 0.33
N PHE A 131 -22.75 -5.45 -0.68
CA PHE A 131 -23.14 -5.95 -2.01
C PHE A 131 -23.09 -4.78 -3.00
N ASP A 132 -22.91 -5.09 -4.28
CA ASP A 132 -22.83 -4.07 -5.33
C ASP A 132 -24.23 -3.57 -5.72
N ALA A 133 -24.75 -2.62 -4.94
CA ALA A 133 -26.09 -2.07 -5.11
C ALA A 133 -26.31 -1.38 -6.47
N PHE A 134 -25.24 -1.00 -7.17
CA PHE A 134 -25.32 -0.29 -8.45
C PHE A 134 -24.89 -1.14 -9.65
N GLN A 135 -24.34 -2.34 -9.42
CA GLN A 135 -23.82 -3.26 -10.43
C GLN A 135 -22.74 -2.62 -11.32
N HIS A 136 -21.80 -1.90 -10.70
CA HIS A 136 -20.68 -1.21 -11.37
C HIS A 136 -19.30 -1.57 -10.80
N GLY A 137 -19.23 -2.54 -9.89
CA GLY A 137 -17.99 -3.07 -9.31
C GLY A 137 -17.50 -2.33 -8.05
N VAL A 138 -18.06 -1.17 -7.71
CA VAL A 138 -17.71 -0.42 -6.49
C VAL A 138 -18.81 -0.57 -5.44
N LEU A 139 -18.46 -0.93 -4.20
CA LEU A 139 -19.47 -1.15 -3.16
C LEU A 139 -19.74 0.16 -2.38
N PRO A 140 -21.02 0.50 -2.10
CA PRO A 140 -21.36 1.71 -1.38
C PRO A 140 -21.25 1.56 0.14
N ALA A 141 -21.26 2.70 0.81
CA ALA A 141 -21.61 2.85 2.20
C ALA A 141 -22.55 4.06 2.38
N LEU A 142 -23.31 4.05 3.45
CA LEU A 142 -24.22 5.12 3.82
C LEU A 142 -23.63 5.93 4.97
N VAL A 143 -23.74 7.26 4.87
CA VAL A 143 -23.46 8.19 5.97
C VAL A 143 -24.74 8.94 6.30
N ILE A 144 -25.27 8.74 7.50
CA ILE A 144 -26.48 9.43 7.98
C ILE A 144 -26.08 10.22 9.21
N ALA A 145 -26.23 11.54 9.19
CA ALA A 145 -25.91 12.38 10.33
C ALA A 145 -27.09 13.32 10.64
N LYS A 146 -27.49 13.38 11.91
CA LYS A 146 -28.61 14.21 12.39
C LYS A 146 -28.15 15.05 13.58
N ARG A 147 -28.27 16.37 13.49
CA ARG A 147 -28.01 17.31 14.58
C ARG A 147 -28.98 17.06 15.73
N GLY A 148 -28.52 17.24 16.95
CA GLY A 148 -29.37 17.09 18.12
C GLY A 148 -28.60 17.21 19.43
N ALA A 149 -29.33 17.23 20.54
CA ALA A 149 -28.74 17.28 21.88
C ALA A 149 -27.93 16.01 22.21
N SER A 150 -28.37 14.86 21.72
CA SER A 150 -27.67 13.59 21.88
C SER A 150 -26.54 13.44 20.86
N LYS A 151 -25.35 13.08 21.34
CA LYS A 151 -24.20 12.72 20.52
C LYS A 151 -24.01 11.22 20.51
N GLY A 152 -23.63 10.65 19.37
CA GLY A 152 -23.38 9.22 19.27
C GLY A 152 -23.02 8.79 17.86
N GLN A 153 -22.28 7.69 17.77
CA GLN A 153 -21.87 7.11 16.50
C GLN A 153 -22.25 5.63 16.47
N GLN A 154 -22.91 5.20 15.41
CA GLN A 154 -23.29 3.81 15.17
C GLN A 154 -22.67 3.32 13.87
N LEU A 155 -22.03 2.15 13.92
CA LEU A 155 -21.57 1.43 12.76
C LEU A 155 -22.51 0.25 12.47
N GLY A 156 -22.80 -0.01 11.21
CA GLY A 156 -23.68 -1.09 10.78
C GLY A 156 -23.24 -1.75 9.48
N ILE A 157 -23.66 -2.99 9.28
CA ILE A 157 -23.41 -3.74 8.05
C ILE A 157 -24.75 -4.11 7.45
N MET A 158 -24.92 -3.81 6.17
CA MET A 158 -26.08 -4.16 5.37
C MET A 158 -25.67 -5.26 4.38
N LYS A 159 -26.40 -6.38 4.38
CA LYS A 159 -26.17 -7.52 3.48
C LYS A 159 -27.46 -7.91 2.78
N LEU A 160 -27.33 -8.53 1.62
CA LEU A 160 -28.43 -9.30 1.05
C LEU A 160 -28.65 -10.57 1.88
N SER A 161 -29.91 -10.94 2.09
CA SER A 161 -30.23 -12.28 2.58
C SER A 161 -29.86 -13.34 1.54
N ASP A 162 -29.59 -14.56 2.00
CA ASP A 162 -29.06 -15.63 1.16
C ASP A 162 -29.98 -15.95 -0.03
N ALA A 163 -31.29 -15.81 0.15
CA ALA A 163 -32.30 -16.00 -0.90
C ALA A 163 -32.13 -15.06 -2.11
N TYR A 164 -31.56 -13.87 -1.90
CA TYR A 164 -31.43 -12.84 -2.94
C TYR A 164 -30.00 -12.68 -3.45
N ARG A 165 -29.00 -13.23 -2.75
CA ARG A 165 -27.58 -13.01 -3.04
C ARG A 165 -27.18 -13.42 -4.46
N GLN A 166 -27.75 -14.51 -4.99
CA GLN A 166 -27.48 -14.99 -6.35
C GLN A 166 -28.38 -14.39 -7.43
N ARG A 167 -29.48 -13.74 -7.04
CA ARG A 167 -30.50 -13.22 -7.96
C ARG A 167 -30.55 -11.70 -8.01
N TYR A 168 -29.68 -11.03 -7.26
CA TYR A 168 -29.70 -9.58 -7.14
C TYR A 168 -29.54 -8.88 -8.50
N SER A 169 -30.44 -7.93 -8.74
CA SER A 169 -30.40 -7.00 -9.85
C SER A 169 -30.81 -5.63 -9.32
N LYS A 170 -30.21 -4.56 -9.86
CA LYS A 170 -30.58 -3.17 -9.50
C LYS A 170 -32.04 -2.83 -9.82
N ASN A 171 -32.70 -3.65 -10.64
CA ASN A 171 -34.12 -3.51 -11.00
C ASN A 171 -35.06 -4.22 -10.01
N LEU A 172 -34.55 -4.96 -9.03
CA LEU A 172 -35.40 -5.58 -8.01
C LEU A 172 -36.01 -4.50 -7.11
N HIS A 173 -37.31 -4.59 -6.90
CA HIS A 173 -37.97 -3.80 -5.86
C HIS A 173 -37.54 -4.26 -4.48
N LEU A 174 -37.34 -3.31 -3.57
CA LEU A 174 -36.95 -3.59 -2.19
C LEU A 174 -38.11 -4.31 -1.48
N VAL A 175 -37.84 -5.50 -0.93
CA VAL A 175 -38.78 -6.26 -0.10
C VAL A 175 -38.19 -6.46 1.30
N SER A 176 -39.04 -6.60 2.33
CA SER A 176 -38.64 -6.48 3.74
C SER A 176 -37.59 -7.50 4.20
N ASP A 177 -37.55 -8.68 3.60
CA ASP A 177 -36.63 -9.78 3.92
C ASP A 177 -35.34 -9.77 3.05
N MET A 178 -35.24 -8.85 2.09
CA MET A 178 -34.11 -8.77 1.16
C MET A 178 -32.83 -8.32 1.87
N ILE A 179 -32.95 -7.45 2.86
CA ILE A 179 -31.82 -6.79 3.51
C ILE A 179 -31.70 -7.24 4.97
N LEU A 180 -30.52 -7.77 5.30
CA LEU A 180 -30.11 -8.06 6.67
C LEU A 180 -29.26 -6.89 7.19
N TYR A 181 -29.62 -6.36 8.35
CA TYR A 181 -28.84 -5.34 9.05
C TYR A 181 -28.23 -5.92 10.33
N HIS A 182 -26.93 -5.71 10.50
CA HIS A 182 -26.20 -6.09 11.71
C HIS A 182 -25.49 -4.87 12.29
N ALA A 183 -25.62 -4.65 13.61
CA ALA A 183 -24.80 -3.66 14.30
C ALA A 183 -23.33 -4.12 14.30
N TYR A 184 -22.42 -3.22 13.96
CA TYR A 184 -20.99 -3.48 14.08
C TYR A 184 -20.54 -3.18 15.50
N GLN A 185 -19.96 -4.18 16.16
CA GLN A 185 -19.69 -4.18 17.61
C GLN A 185 -18.45 -3.35 18.02
N LYS A 186 -18.10 -2.32 17.25
CA LYS A 186 -17.01 -1.39 17.58
C LYS A 186 -17.47 0.05 17.38
N ALA A 187 -17.02 0.95 18.25
CA ALA A 187 -17.15 2.38 18.04
C ALA A 187 -16.33 2.84 16.82
N TYR A 188 -16.70 3.96 16.21
CA TYR A 188 -15.99 4.46 15.03
C TYR A 188 -14.55 4.85 15.36
N ASP A 189 -14.30 5.48 16.52
CA ASP A 189 -12.94 5.78 17.00
C ASP A 189 -12.07 4.52 17.09
N ALA A 190 -12.58 3.47 17.74
CA ALA A 190 -11.89 2.19 17.87
C ALA A 190 -11.69 1.48 16.52
N TYR A 191 -12.62 1.68 15.58
CA TYR A 191 -12.44 1.22 14.19
C TYR A 191 -11.31 1.99 13.52
N VAL A 192 -11.29 3.33 13.54
CA VAL A 192 -10.33 4.14 12.77
C VAL A 192 -8.92 4.20 13.42
N LEU A 193 -8.81 3.94 14.73
CA LEU A 193 -7.58 4.05 15.52
C LEU A 193 -6.34 3.42 14.85
N PRO A 194 -6.36 2.20 14.30
CA PRO A 194 -5.19 1.61 13.65
C PRO A 194 -4.66 2.44 12.47
N SER A 195 -5.55 3.09 11.72
CA SER A 195 -5.16 3.98 10.62
C SER A 195 -4.61 5.30 11.13
N ILE A 196 -5.20 5.88 12.17
CA ILE A 196 -4.65 7.08 12.82
C ILE A 196 -3.22 6.76 13.27
N SER A 197 -3.01 5.68 14.02
CA SER A 197 -1.69 5.26 14.49
C SER A 197 -0.69 5.14 13.34
N TYR A 198 -1.06 4.52 12.22
CA TYR A 198 -0.16 4.44 11.06
C TYR A 198 0.22 5.81 10.48
N PHE A 199 -0.73 6.74 10.37
CA PHE A 199 -0.48 8.06 9.77
C PHE A 199 0.09 9.09 10.75
N THR A 200 0.00 8.86 12.06
CA THR A 200 0.62 9.69 13.09
C THR A 200 1.98 9.15 13.57
N GLN A 201 2.32 7.91 13.23
CA GLN A 201 3.54 7.28 13.71
C GLN A 201 4.79 8.07 13.35
N ASP A 202 5.57 8.41 14.37
CA ASP A 202 6.96 8.85 14.22
C ASP A 202 7.87 7.62 14.13
N PHE A 203 8.58 7.48 13.01
CA PHE A 203 9.51 6.39 12.79
C PHE A 203 10.74 6.46 13.68
N ASN A 204 11.11 7.63 14.19
CA ASN A 204 12.20 7.74 15.17
C ASN A 204 11.79 7.15 16.51
N ILE A 205 10.55 7.41 16.94
CA ILE A 205 9.99 6.80 18.16
C ILE A 205 9.89 5.28 17.97
N LEU A 206 9.33 4.84 16.84
CA LEU A 206 9.18 3.41 16.55
C LEU A 206 10.54 2.68 16.47
N SER A 207 11.57 3.33 15.90
CA SER A 207 12.92 2.75 15.86
C SER A 207 13.51 2.56 17.25
N ARG A 208 13.26 3.50 18.19
CA ARG A 208 13.70 3.38 19.59
C ARG A 208 12.91 2.33 20.36
N GLU A 209 11.62 2.18 20.10
CA GLU A 209 10.78 1.13 20.71
C GLU A 209 11.21 -0.28 20.27
N LEU A 210 11.67 -0.41 19.03
CA LEU A 210 12.16 -1.65 18.46
C LEU A 210 13.66 -1.88 18.69
N GLU A 211 14.39 -0.92 19.27
CA GLU A 211 15.84 -1.02 19.43
C GLU A 211 16.59 -1.26 18.11
N VAL A 212 16.19 -0.51 17.07
CA VAL A 212 16.77 -0.57 15.72
C VAL A 212 17.28 0.79 15.28
N ASP A 213 18.20 0.80 14.32
CA ASP A 213 18.88 2.03 13.88
C ASP A 213 17.94 2.96 13.12
N ASN A 214 17.08 2.40 12.25
CA ASN A 214 16.15 3.16 11.43
C ASN A 214 15.07 2.25 10.79
N ILE A 215 13.95 2.84 10.39
CA ILE A 215 12.91 2.19 9.59
C ILE A 215 12.83 2.88 8.22
N ILE A 216 12.88 2.07 7.16
CA ILE A 216 12.69 2.51 5.78
C ILE A 216 11.29 2.07 5.35
N PRO A 217 10.28 2.98 5.39
CA PRO A 217 8.87 2.62 5.19
C PRO A 217 8.50 2.37 3.72
N LYS A 218 9.39 2.68 2.79
CA LYS A 218 9.23 2.46 1.36
C LYS A 218 10.58 2.54 0.66
N GLY A 219 10.85 1.63 -0.27
CA GLY A 219 11.98 1.72 -1.19
C GLY A 219 11.76 2.78 -2.29
N GLN A 220 12.50 2.66 -3.38
CA GLN A 220 12.58 3.67 -4.42
C GLN A 220 11.82 3.27 -5.67
N TYR A 221 11.16 4.25 -6.28
CA TYR A 221 10.39 4.03 -7.50
C TYR A 221 11.30 4.06 -8.73
N VAL A 222 11.39 2.94 -9.43
CA VAL A 222 12.06 2.81 -10.73
C VAL A 222 11.06 2.24 -11.72
N MET A 223 10.72 3.00 -12.76
CA MET A 223 9.80 2.57 -13.82
C MET A 223 10.59 1.93 -14.97
N GLY A 224 10.01 0.90 -15.60
CA GLY A 224 10.65 0.21 -16.73
C GLY A 224 11.63 -0.90 -16.33
N LEU A 225 11.47 -1.54 -15.16
CA LEU A 225 12.34 -2.64 -14.71
C LEU A 225 12.35 -3.83 -15.68
N PHE A 226 11.18 -4.32 -16.06
CA PHE A 226 11.03 -5.52 -16.90
C PHE A 226 10.34 -5.27 -18.25
N GLY A 227 9.93 -4.01 -18.52
CA GLY A 227 9.41 -3.60 -19.82
C GLY A 227 7.90 -3.77 -20.01
N GLY A 228 7.11 -2.80 -19.53
CA GLY A 228 5.66 -2.68 -19.76
C GLY A 228 4.81 -3.81 -19.15
N GLU A 229 3.49 -3.61 -19.08
CA GLU A 229 2.51 -4.67 -18.83
C GLU A 229 1.57 -4.77 -20.04
N HIS A 230 1.09 -5.98 -20.36
CA HIS A 230 0.12 -6.27 -21.43
C HIS A 230 0.62 -6.01 -22.87
N GLU A 231 0.01 -5.05 -23.58
CA GLU A 231 -0.02 -4.92 -25.05
C GLU A 231 1.18 -4.17 -25.67
N SER A 232 2.04 -3.58 -24.85
CA SER A 232 3.25 -2.87 -25.30
C SER A 232 4.46 -3.34 -24.52
N THR A 233 4.99 -4.50 -24.90
CA THR A 233 6.23 -5.02 -24.30
C THR A 233 7.42 -4.24 -24.85
N TYR A 234 8.15 -3.54 -23.97
CA TYR A 234 9.37 -2.81 -24.31
C TYR A 234 10.57 -3.39 -23.54
N ALA A 235 11.76 -2.83 -23.70
CA ALA A 235 12.95 -3.32 -22.99
C ALA A 235 12.87 -2.99 -21.50
N GLY A 236 13.49 -3.80 -20.63
CA GLY A 236 13.59 -3.49 -19.20
C GLY A 236 15.01 -3.06 -18.81
N ILE A 237 15.13 -2.12 -17.88
CA ILE A 237 16.43 -1.63 -17.39
C ILE A 237 17.21 -2.66 -16.55
N VAL A 238 16.58 -3.77 -16.17
CA VAL A 238 17.25 -4.93 -15.58
C VAL A 238 18.21 -5.56 -16.59
N LEU A 239 19.44 -5.81 -16.14
CA LEU A 239 20.47 -6.43 -16.96
C LEU A 239 20.40 -7.96 -16.88
N LEU A 240 20.34 -8.63 -18.03
CA LEU A 240 20.46 -10.08 -18.15
C LEU A 240 21.92 -10.52 -18.25
N GLU A 241 22.75 -9.71 -18.89
CA GLU A 241 24.19 -9.94 -19.06
C GLU A 241 24.93 -8.62 -18.84
N LYS A 242 26.15 -8.73 -18.31
CA LYS A 242 27.07 -7.60 -18.21
C LYS A 242 28.52 -8.08 -18.26
N GLU A 243 29.36 -7.31 -18.94
CA GLU A 243 30.80 -7.49 -19.00
C GLU A 243 31.45 -6.10 -19.06
N SER A 244 32.54 -5.90 -18.32
CA SER A 244 33.28 -4.64 -18.32
C SER A 244 34.75 -4.93 -18.56
N THR A 245 35.31 -4.33 -19.59
CA THR A 245 36.75 -4.26 -19.84
C THR A 245 37.27 -2.87 -19.46
N LYS A 246 38.55 -2.59 -19.70
CA LYS A 246 39.12 -1.25 -19.49
C LYS A 246 38.45 -0.20 -20.39
N ASN A 247 38.07 -0.60 -21.61
CA ASN A 247 37.66 0.34 -22.66
C ASN A 247 36.18 0.22 -23.03
N SER A 248 35.56 -0.95 -22.82
CA SER A 248 34.16 -1.19 -23.18
C SER A 248 33.35 -1.75 -22.02
N PHE A 249 32.07 -1.38 -22.01
CA PHE A 249 31.05 -1.92 -21.14
C PHE A 249 29.96 -2.52 -22.02
N LYS A 250 29.79 -3.84 -21.93
CA LYS A 250 28.79 -4.61 -22.67
C LYS A 250 27.69 -5.05 -21.73
N PHE A 251 26.44 -4.89 -22.14
CA PHE A 251 25.28 -5.25 -21.33
C PHE A 251 24.08 -5.63 -22.18
N ARG A 252 23.21 -6.50 -21.65
CA ARG A 252 21.95 -6.87 -22.29
C ARG A 252 20.77 -6.48 -21.41
N LEU A 253 19.84 -5.73 -21.99
CA LEU A 253 18.62 -5.29 -21.32
C LEU A 253 17.59 -6.44 -21.28
N HIS A 254 16.72 -6.44 -20.28
CA HIS A 254 15.60 -7.37 -20.23
C HIS A 254 14.71 -7.21 -21.46
N ASN A 255 14.11 -8.31 -21.94
CA ASN A 255 13.27 -8.37 -23.14
C ASN A 255 13.99 -7.97 -24.45
N THR A 256 15.33 -8.03 -24.50
CA THR A 256 16.11 -7.84 -25.72
C THR A 256 16.92 -9.09 -26.10
N SER A 257 17.11 -9.30 -27.40
CA SER A 257 17.83 -10.45 -27.95
C SER A 257 19.33 -10.21 -28.07
N ARG A 258 19.76 -8.95 -28.25
CA ARG A 258 21.15 -8.56 -28.45
C ARG A 258 21.70 -7.71 -27.30
N SER A 259 23.01 -7.80 -27.07
CA SER A 259 23.72 -6.92 -26.15
C SER A 259 24.05 -5.58 -26.82
N LEU A 260 24.12 -4.53 -26.01
CA LEU A 260 24.68 -3.23 -26.33
C LEU A 260 26.14 -3.19 -25.86
N GLU A 261 27.01 -2.52 -26.60
CA GLU A 261 28.38 -2.25 -26.18
C GLU A 261 28.68 -0.75 -26.30
N VAL A 262 29.23 -0.16 -25.23
CA VAL A 262 29.56 1.27 -25.16
C VAL A 262 30.95 1.49 -24.56
N PRO A 263 31.63 2.61 -24.87
CA PRO A 263 32.86 2.98 -24.19
C PRO A 263 32.68 3.16 -22.68
N THR A 264 33.63 2.71 -21.86
CA THR A 264 33.60 2.92 -20.40
C THR A 264 33.58 4.40 -20.00
N THR A 265 34.14 5.28 -20.83
CA THR A 265 34.11 6.74 -20.65
C THR A 265 32.69 7.31 -20.68
N TRP A 266 31.73 6.63 -21.31
CA TRP A 266 30.33 7.08 -21.33
C TRP A 266 29.65 6.88 -19.98
N LEU A 267 30.03 5.84 -19.23
CA LEU A 267 29.54 5.66 -17.86
C LEU A 267 29.93 6.88 -17.01
N GLN A 268 31.14 7.41 -17.17
CA GLN A 268 31.59 8.61 -16.48
C GLN A 268 30.89 9.87 -17.00
N LYS A 269 30.78 10.06 -18.33
CA LYS A 269 30.11 11.21 -18.97
C LYS A 269 28.68 11.41 -18.46
N TYR A 270 27.93 10.32 -18.28
CA TYR A 270 26.53 10.34 -17.85
C TYR A 270 26.30 9.96 -16.39
N ASP A 271 27.40 9.74 -15.64
CA ASP A 271 27.41 9.30 -14.26
C ASP A 271 26.50 8.08 -14.03
N ILE A 272 26.65 7.08 -14.91
CA ILE A 272 25.92 5.82 -14.87
C ILE A 272 26.63 4.87 -13.92
N ASN A 273 25.87 4.32 -12.99
CA ASN A 273 26.32 3.32 -12.06
C ASN A 273 25.47 2.05 -12.12
N LEU A 274 26.07 0.94 -11.71
CA LEU A 274 25.40 -0.35 -11.59
C LEU A 274 24.89 -0.53 -10.16
N TYR A 275 23.59 -0.75 -10.01
CA TYR A 275 22.97 -0.93 -8.70
C TYR A 275 22.53 -2.38 -8.47
N ASP A 276 22.62 -2.81 -7.21
CA ASP A 276 22.04 -4.05 -6.71
C ASP A 276 20.59 -3.80 -6.27
N LEU A 277 19.63 -4.16 -7.12
CA LEU A 277 18.21 -4.00 -6.83
C LEU A 277 17.66 -5.24 -6.13
N ILE A 278 17.17 -5.05 -4.90
CA ILE A 278 16.27 -6.01 -4.26
C ILE A 278 14.85 -5.71 -4.76
N TYR A 279 14.31 -6.61 -5.56
CA TYR A 279 12.98 -6.47 -6.17
C TYR A 279 11.92 -7.22 -5.34
N VAL A 280 10.71 -6.68 -5.25
CA VAL A 280 9.62 -7.27 -4.47
C VAL A 280 9.32 -8.72 -4.87
N GLY A 281 9.41 -9.05 -6.15
CA GLY A 281 9.22 -10.40 -6.68
C GLY A 281 10.27 -11.43 -6.20
N GLU A 282 11.40 -10.96 -5.68
CA GLU A 282 12.52 -11.80 -5.23
C GLU A 282 12.54 -12.02 -3.70
N VAL A 283 11.67 -11.35 -2.94
CA VAL A 283 11.60 -11.50 -1.48
C VAL A 283 10.56 -12.55 -1.10
N PHE A 284 11.01 -13.58 -0.38
CA PHE A 284 10.24 -14.70 0.16
C PHE A 284 10.53 -14.86 1.67
N PRO A 285 9.73 -15.63 2.43
CA PRO A 285 9.99 -15.81 3.86
C PRO A 285 11.39 -16.40 4.06
N PHE A 286 12.21 -15.70 4.84
CA PHE A 286 13.60 -16.03 5.18
C PHE A 286 14.58 -16.09 4.00
N LYS A 287 14.19 -15.67 2.78
CA LYS A 287 15.03 -15.78 1.58
C LYS A 287 14.81 -14.64 0.60
N ILE A 288 15.91 -14.03 0.15
CA ILE A 288 15.95 -13.23 -1.07
C ILE A 288 16.49 -14.14 -2.18
N ARG A 289 15.68 -14.38 -3.20
CA ARG A 289 15.96 -15.38 -4.26
C ARG A 289 17.05 -14.90 -5.21
N ARG A 290 16.96 -13.65 -5.68
CA ARG A 290 17.96 -13.01 -6.55
C ARG A 290 18.08 -11.53 -6.19
N ILE A 291 19.27 -10.99 -6.42
CA ILE A 291 19.52 -9.54 -6.45
C ILE A 291 19.73 -9.18 -7.91
N LEU A 292 18.95 -8.24 -8.41
CA LEU A 292 18.96 -7.86 -9.83
C LEU A 292 19.98 -6.76 -10.05
N LYS A 293 20.64 -6.76 -11.21
CA LYS A 293 21.53 -5.67 -11.61
C LYS A 293 20.77 -4.71 -12.51
N ILE A 294 20.82 -3.41 -12.21
CA ILE A 294 20.19 -2.36 -13.01
C ILE A 294 21.16 -1.21 -13.26
N LEU A 295 20.94 -0.45 -14.34
CA LEU A 295 21.66 0.80 -14.62
C LEU A 295 20.81 2.00 -14.19
N LEU A 296 21.38 2.89 -13.39
CA LEU A 296 20.79 4.20 -13.09
C LEU A 296 21.87 5.27 -13.19
N SER A 297 21.46 6.51 -13.46
CA SER A 297 22.35 7.66 -13.35
C SER A 297 22.33 8.20 -11.92
N ARG A 298 23.50 8.48 -11.35
CA ARG A 298 23.64 9.23 -10.08
C ARG A 298 23.28 10.72 -10.25
N LYS A 299 23.34 11.24 -11.49
CA LYS A 299 23.05 12.64 -11.81
C LYS A 299 21.55 12.92 -11.88
N ASN A 300 20.83 12.26 -12.80
CA ASN A 300 19.38 12.37 -12.95
C ASN A 300 18.82 11.46 -14.07
N GLN A 301 17.49 11.40 -14.16
CA GLN A 301 16.77 10.66 -15.21
C GLN A 301 17.14 11.09 -16.65
N ALA A 302 17.36 12.38 -16.90
CA ALA A 302 17.71 12.85 -18.24
C ALA A 302 19.06 12.25 -18.70
N SER A 303 20.04 12.19 -17.79
CA SER A 303 21.35 11.60 -18.06
C SER A 303 21.25 10.10 -18.36
N LEU A 304 20.41 9.36 -17.63
CA LEU A 304 20.13 7.95 -17.94
C LEU A 304 19.52 7.80 -19.35
N ARG A 305 18.53 8.62 -19.70
CA ARG A 305 17.88 8.56 -21.02
C ARG A 305 18.85 8.90 -22.15
N HIS A 306 19.70 9.91 -21.97
CA HIS A 306 20.73 10.25 -22.95
C HIS A 306 21.77 9.14 -23.13
N PHE A 307 22.22 8.52 -22.03
CA PHE A 307 23.10 7.36 -22.10
C PHE A 307 22.47 6.22 -22.92
N LEU A 308 21.21 5.86 -22.62
CA LEU A 308 20.51 4.79 -23.33
C LEU A 308 20.30 5.13 -24.82
N MET A 309 20.03 6.39 -25.14
CA MET A 309 19.88 6.85 -26.52
C MET A 309 21.20 6.79 -27.30
N GLU A 310 22.31 7.26 -26.72
CA GLU A 310 23.63 7.13 -27.36
C GLU A 310 24.03 5.65 -27.50
N ALA A 311 23.78 4.83 -26.48
CA ALA A 311 24.04 3.39 -26.53
C ALA A 311 23.25 2.70 -27.66
N LEU A 312 21.96 3.03 -27.80
CA LEU A 312 21.11 2.54 -28.88
C LEU A 312 21.69 2.93 -30.26
N ASN A 313 21.99 4.21 -30.45
CA ASN A 313 22.46 4.75 -31.74
C ASN A 313 23.80 4.14 -32.15
N ALA A 314 24.72 3.91 -31.21
CA ALA A 314 26.02 3.32 -31.46
C ALA A 314 25.99 1.82 -31.82
N ASN A 315 24.85 1.16 -31.65
CA ASN A 315 24.69 -0.28 -31.86
C ASN A 315 23.61 -0.62 -32.91
N LEU A 316 23.10 0.36 -33.66
CA LEU A 316 21.99 0.15 -34.61
C LEU A 316 22.29 -0.91 -35.68
N ASP A 317 23.55 -1.05 -36.08
CA ASP A 317 24.03 -2.04 -37.05
C ASP A 317 23.95 -3.48 -36.53
N LYS A 318 23.92 -3.67 -35.20
CA LYS A 318 23.95 -4.98 -34.53
C LYS A 318 22.61 -5.39 -33.93
N LEU A 319 21.67 -4.45 -33.79
CA LEU A 319 20.37 -4.68 -33.16
C LEU A 319 19.32 -5.10 -34.19
N THR A 320 18.34 -5.89 -33.74
CA THR A 320 17.14 -6.17 -34.54
C THR A 320 16.19 -4.97 -34.53
N SER A 321 15.30 -4.86 -35.52
CA SER A 321 14.25 -3.83 -35.52
C SER A 321 13.34 -3.89 -34.27
N ASP A 322 13.08 -5.10 -33.78
CA ASP A 322 12.35 -5.35 -32.54
C ASP A 322 13.11 -4.82 -31.31
N ASP A 323 14.41 -5.15 -31.17
CA ASP A 323 15.24 -4.64 -30.07
C ASP A 323 15.28 -3.10 -30.09
N VAL A 324 15.44 -2.49 -31.27
CA VAL A 324 15.42 -1.02 -31.41
C VAL A 324 14.09 -0.42 -30.93
N SER A 325 12.96 -1.00 -31.35
CA SER A 325 11.63 -0.54 -30.94
C SER A 325 11.45 -0.65 -29.41
N LYS A 326 11.83 -1.80 -28.84
CA LYS A 326 11.73 -2.05 -27.40
C LYS A 326 12.63 -1.13 -26.58
N ILE A 327 13.85 -0.85 -27.02
CA ILE A 327 14.76 0.07 -26.32
C ILE A 327 14.22 1.51 -26.39
N LYS A 328 13.64 1.94 -27.52
CA LYS A 328 12.97 3.25 -27.61
C LYS A 328 11.80 3.37 -26.63
N GLY A 329 10.99 2.33 -26.50
CA GLY A 329 9.92 2.27 -25.49
C GLY A 329 10.44 2.37 -24.05
N LEU A 330 11.57 1.73 -23.74
CA LEU A 330 12.22 1.91 -22.43
C LEU A 330 12.66 3.37 -22.22
N ILE A 331 13.27 4.00 -23.21
CA ILE A 331 13.78 5.38 -23.08
C ILE A 331 12.63 6.37 -22.82
N SER A 332 11.45 6.18 -23.43
CA SER A 332 10.28 7.04 -23.19
C SER A 332 9.70 6.86 -21.79
N GLU A 333 9.66 5.62 -21.30
CA GLU A 333 8.98 5.27 -20.05
C GLU A 333 9.88 5.33 -18.81
N VAL A 334 11.19 5.09 -18.93
CA VAL A 334 12.07 4.92 -17.78
C VAL A 334 12.03 6.12 -16.84
N ARG A 335 11.80 5.84 -15.55
CA ARG A 335 11.86 6.81 -14.46
C ARG A 335 12.75 6.27 -13.37
N GLN A 336 13.50 7.15 -12.74
CA GLN A 336 14.39 6.83 -11.63
C GLN A 336 14.26 7.89 -10.54
N PRO A 337 14.65 7.58 -9.28
CA PRO A 337 14.82 8.61 -8.27
C PRO A 337 15.86 9.65 -8.73
N ALA A 338 15.68 10.91 -8.28
CA ALA A 338 16.61 11.99 -8.58
C ALA A 338 18.01 11.69 -8.04
N ASN A 339 18.08 11.12 -6.83
CA ASN A 339 19.29 10.61 -6.21
C ASN A 339 19.01 9.20 -5.65
N PRO A 340 19.53 8.13 -6.27
CA PRO A 340 19.35 6.77 -5.77
C PRO A 340 19.95 6.58 -4.37
N ALA A 341 19.11 6.41 -3.36
CA ALA A 341 19.52 6.16 -1.98
C ALA A 341 19.94 4.69 -1.75
N THR A 342 21.18 4.46 -1.34
CA THR A 342 21.73 3.11 -1.16
C THR A 342 21.69 2.67 0.31
N LEU A 343 21.68 1.35 0.53
CA LEU A 343 21.77 0.77 1.87
C LEU A 343 23.21 0.77 2.38
N ASN A 344 23.39 0.81 3.71
CA ASN A 344 24.71 0.82 4.34
C ASN A 344 25.28 -0.60 4.47
N GLU A 345 26.44 -0.86 3.87
CA GLU A 345 27.12 -2.17 3.82
C GLU A 345 27.60 -2.69 5.20
N GLY A 346 27.78 -1.78 6.16
CA GLY A 346 28.18 -2.08 7.53
C GLY A 346 27.02 -2.50 8.44
N LYS A 347 25.79 -2.56 7.92
CA LYS A 347 24.58 -2.78 8.71
C LYS A 347 23.78 -3.98 8.21
N TRP A 348 22.90 -4.48 9.06
CA TRP A 348 21.99 -5.58 8.74
C TRP A 348 20.59 -5.02 8.49
N TYR A 349 19.84 -5.68 7.61
CA TYR A 349 18.51 -5.25 7.25
C TYR A 349 17.54 -6.42 7.26
N VAL A 350 16.35 -6.17 7.78
CA VAL A 350 15.17 -7.01 7.53
C VAL A 350 14.41 -6.37 6.39
N ILE A 351 14.43 -7.00 5.22
CA ILE A 351 13.69 -6.54 4.04
C ILE A 351 12.37 -7.29 3.99
N TYR A 352 11.26 -6.57 3.85
CA TYR A 352 9.94 -7.18 3.79
C TYR A 352 9.07 -6.57 2.70
N ARG A 353 8.17 -7.42 2.18
CA ARG A 353 7.22 -7.03 1.13
C ARG A 353 6.20 -6.03 1.68
N CYS A 354 5.78 -5.09 0.84
CA CYS A 354 4.72 -4.14 1.17
C CYS A 354 3.47 -4.36 0.34
N ASP A 355 3.52 -5.25 -0.65
CA ASP A 355 2.45 -5.51 -1.59
C ASP A 355 1.93 -6.94 -1.48
N ARG A 356 0.62 -7.07 -1.20
CA ARG A 356 -0.17 -8.32 -1.11
C ARG A 356 0.31 -9.38 -0.10
N ALA A 357 1.43 -9.16 0.57
CA ALA A 357 1.99 -9.90 1.69
C ALA A 357 3.10 -9.06 2.35
N PHE A 358 3.54 -9.45 3.55
CA PHE A 358 4.64 -8.81 4.26
C PHE A 358 5.71 -9.79 4.76
N THR A 359 5.92 -10.86 3.99
CA THR A 359 7.01 -11.81 4.25
C THR A 359 8.36 -11.13 4.16
N ALA A 360 9.30 -11.60 4.98
CA ALA A 360 10.53 -10.89 5.28
C ALA A 360 11.78 -11.78 5.15
N ALA A 361 12.93 -11.17 4.89
CA ALA A 361 14.22 -11.83 4.85
C ALA A 361 15.34 -10.92 5.39
N THR A 362 16.32 -11.51 6.05
CA THR A 362 17.53 -10.82 6.51
C THR A 362 18.56 -10.71 5.40
N ILE A 363 19.21 -9.55 5.28
CA ILE A 363 20.36 -9.34 4.39
C ILE A 363 21.40 -8.39 5.00
N ARG A 364 22.66 -8.62 4.65
CA ARG A 364 23.70 -7.60 4.68
C ARG A 364 23.94 -7.14 3.24
N PRO A 365 23.68 -5.87 2.90
CA PRO A 365 23.73 -5.39 1.53
C PRO A 365 25.17 -5.31 1.02
N THR A 366 25.32 -5.37 -0.29
CA THR A 366 26.55 -5.02 -1.02
C THR A 366 26.55 -3.54 -1.40
N THR A 367 27.67 -3.06 -1.93
CA THR A 367 27.78 -1.70 -2.48
C THR A 367 26.67 -1.39 -3.47
N ASP A 368 26.13 -0.18 -3.38
CA ASP A 368 25.06 0.32 -4.25
C ASP A 368 23.79 -0.55 -4.24
N THR A 369 23.49 -1.22 -3.12
CA THR A 369 22.21 -1.92 -2.94
C THR A 369 21.06 -0.93 -2.75
N ILE A 370 19.98 -1.10 -3.51
CA ILE A 370 18.75 -0.31 -3.42
C ILE A 370 17.52 -1.21 -3.29
N LEU A 371 16.42 -0.64 -2.78
CA LEU A 371 15.15 -1.34 -2.60
C LEU A 371 14.12 -0.88 -3.63
N ASP A 372 13.36 -1.82 -4.19
CA ASP A 372 12.15 -1.51 -4.95
C ASP A 372 11.08 -0.81 -4.09
N SER A 373 10.24 0.01 -4.71
CA SER A 373 9.18 0.79 -4.09
C SER A 373 8.10 -0.02 -3.36
N HIS A 374 7.99 -1.32 -3.63
CA HIS A 374 7.08 -2.23 -2.92
C HIS A 374 7.77 -3.04 -1.81
N LEU A 375 8.98 -2.62 -1.40
CA LEU A 375 9.69 -3.13 -0.25
C LEU A 375 9.83 -2.07 0.83
N SER A 376 9.98 -2.53 2.06
CA SER A 376 10.37 -1.75 3.23
C SER A 376 11.49 -2.46 3.96
N ALA A 377 12.16 -1.75 4.85
CA ALA A 377 13.24 -2.33 5.64
C ALA A 377 13.29 -1.84 7.08
N ILE A 378 13.78 -2.72 7.95
CA ILE A 378 14.22 -2.38 9.30
C ILE A 378 15.75 -2.45 9.29
N LYS A 379 16.43 -1.34 9.59
CA LYS A 379 17.90 -1.25 9.68
C LYS A 379 18.32 -1.62 11.09
N CYS A 380 19.13 -2.65 11.23
CA CYS A 380 19.56 -3.22 12.50
C CYS A 380 21.06 -3.08 12.71
N SER A 381 21.46 -2.97 13.98
CA SER A 381 22.86 -2.91 14.41
C SER A 381 23.59 -4.25 14.26
N SER A 382 22.87 -5.38 14.29
CA SER A 382 23.44 -6.73 14.24
C SER A 382 22.58 -7.73 13.47
N GLU A 383 23.20 -8.83 13.01
CA GLU A 383 22.48 -9.95 12.37
C GLU A 383 21.44 -10.56 13.32
N LYS A 384 21.76 -10.63 14.61
CA LYS A 384 20.90 -11.21 15.66
C LYS A 384 19.54 -10.51 15.71
N VAL A 385 19.55 -9.18 15.84
CA VAL A 385 18.32 -8.36 15.86
C VAL A 385 17.55 -8.48 14.54
N ALA A 386 18.27 -8.53 13.41
CA ALA A 386 17.63 -8.71 12.11
C ALA A 386 16.97 -10.10 11.96
N ASP A 387 17.65 -11.17 12.37
CA ASP A 387 17.11 -12.53 12.32
C ASP A 387 15.90 -12.70 13.26
N TYR A 388 15.89 -12.04 14.43
CA TYR A 388 14.71 -11.94 15.30
C TYR A 388 13.51 -11.34 14.56
N TYR A 389 13.66 -10.13 14.01
CA TYR A 389 12.55 -9.44 13.36
C TYR A 389 12.10 -10.11 12.06
N THR A 390 13.01 -10.76 11.33
CA THR A 390 12.65 -11.62 10.20
C THR A 390 11.73 -12.77 10.64
N ALA A 391 12.00 -13.41 11.79
CA ALA A 391 11.14 -14.46 12.31
C ALA A 391 9.77 -13.93 12.75
N VAL A 392 9.74 -12.79 13.46
CA VAL A 392 8.50 -12.16 13.94
C VAL A 392 7.59 -11.77 12.77
N LEU A 393 8.12 -11.10 11.74
CA LEU A 393 7.33 -10.71 10.57
C LEU A 393 6.75 -11.92 9.83
N ASN A 394 7.55 -12.97 9.63
CA ASN A 394 7.07 -14.20 8.98
C ASN A 394 6.08 -14.99 9.84
N TYR A 395 6.21 -14.95 11.18
CA TYR A 395 5.22 -15.49 12.11
C TYR A 395 3.87 -14.76 11.96
N LEU A 396 3.88 -13.42 11.99
CA LEU A 396 2.66 -12.62 11.81
C LEU A 396 2.02 -12.88 10.44
N ALA A 397 2.83 -12.95 9.38
CA ALA A 397 2.34 -13.29 8.04
C ALA A 397 1.75 -14.72 7.98
N TYR A 398 2.35 -15.67 8.69
CA TYR A 398 1.81 -17.03 8.83
C TYR A 398 0.47 -17.05 9.57
N LYS A 399 0.31 -16.25 10.63
CA LYS A 399 -0.96 -16.13 11.38
C LYS A 399 -2.08 -15.51 10.54
N VAL A 400 -1.78 -14.54 9.67
CA VAL A 400 -2.77 -14.03 8.68
C VAL A 400 -3.31 -15.18 7.82
N ILE A 401 -2.43 -16.03 7.30
CA ILE A 401 -2.81 -17.12 6.40
C ILE A 401 -3.59 -18.21 7.13
N THR A 402 -3.10 -18.67 8.28
CA THR A 402 -3.75 -19.76 9.03
C THR A 402 -5.09 -19.36 9.63
N GLN A 403 -5.33 -18.07 9.83
CA GLN A 403 -6.62 -17.54 10.23
C GLN A 403 -7.57 -17.24 9.06
N ASN A 404 -7.23 -17.62 7.82
CA ASN A 404 -8.02 -17.36 6.61
C ASN A 404 -8.35 -15.87 6.40
N ARG A 405 -7.39 -15.00 6.74
CA ARG A 405 -7.47 -13.56 6.49
C ARG A 405 -6.84 -13.20 5.13
N THR A 406 -7.20 -12.02 4.62
CA THR A 406 -6.59 -11.46 3.42
C THR A 406 -5.62 -10.35 3.81
N PHE A 407 -4.39 -10.39 3.30
CA PHE A 407 -3.46 -9.28 3.47
C PHE A 407 -4.04 -7.98 2.91
N ILE A 408 -3.76 -6.86 3.57
CA ILE A 408 -3.99 -5.54 2.96
C ILE A 408 -3.11 -5.42 1.72
N HIS A 409 -3.63 -4.76 0.68
CA HIS A 409 -2.93 -4.59 -0.59
C HIS A 409 -1.59 -3.87 -0.41
N HIS A 410 -1.58 -2.68 0.20
CA HIS A 410 -0.37 -1.90 0.45
C HIS A 410 -0.14 -1.65 1.95
N GLN A 411 0.99 -2.11 2.46
CA GLN A 411 1.23 -2.20 3.91
C GLN A 411 2.32 -1.26 4.43
N PHE A 412 3.38 -1.02 3.66
CA PHE A 412 4.48 -0.11 4.05
C PHE A 412 4.97 -0.37 5.48
N ALA A 413 4.91 0.61 6.39
CA ALA A 413 5.33 0.46 7.78
C ALA A 413 4.32 -0.25 8.72
N ARG A 414 3.10 -0.58 8.25
CA ARG A 414 2.09 -1.26 9.08
C ARG A 414 2.58 -2.57 9.73
N PRO A 415 3.34 -3.44 9.04
CA PRO A 415 3.89 -4.65 9.68
C PRO A 415 4.84 -4.35 10.82
N VAL A 416 5.56 -3.22 10.78
CA VAL A 416 6.47 -2.82 11.85
C VAL A 416 5.69 -2.33 13.08
N LEU A 417 4.63 -1.55 12.87
CA LEU A 417 3.73 -1.15 13.95
C LEU A 417 2.99 -2.36 14.55
N ALA A 418 2.63 -3.36 13.73
CA ALA A 418 2.01 -4.59 14.21
C ALA A 418 2.92 -5.38 15.17
N ILE A 419 4.24 -5.30 15.03
CA ILE A 419 5.20 -5.89 15.98
C ILE A 419 5.06 -5.25 17.36
N THR A 420 4.99 -3.91 17.41
CA THR A 420 4.83 -3.17 18.66
C THR A 420 3.51 -3.49 19.34
N ILE A 421 2.40 -3.48 18.58
CA ILE A 421 1.05 -3.82 19.09
C ILE A 421 1.01 -5.26 19.62
N ALA A 422 1.68 -6.18 18.93
CA ALA A 422 1.81 -7.57 19.36
C ALA A 422 2.66 -7.74 20.63
N GLY A 423 3.33 -6.69 21.13
CA GLY A 423 4.24 -6.78 22.27
C GLY A 423 5.54 -7.54 21.95
N LEU A 424 5.92 -7.62 20.67
CA LEU A 424 7.08 -8.39 20.18
C LEU A 424 8.28 -7.49 19.84
N SER A 425 8.37 -6.33 20.47
CA SER A 425 9.54 -5.46 20.36
C SER A 425 10.75 -6.08 21.05
N TYR A 426 11.91 -6.09 20.38
CA TYR A 426 13.16 -6.65 20.89
C TYR A 426 13.52 -6.08 22.27
N LYS A 427 13.35 -4.76 22.44
CA LYS A 427 13.55 -4.01 23.68
C LYS A 427 12.77 -4.56 24.88
N ASN A 428 11.55 -5.06 24.66
CA ASN A 428 10.59 -5.38 25.72
C ASN A 428 10.51 -6.89 26.00
N ILE A 429 11.37 -7.69 25.35
CA ILE A 429 11.36 -9.14 25.42
C ILE A 429 12.63 -9.63 26.11
N GLU A 430 12.51 -10.68 26.91
CA GLU A 430 13.64 -11.30 27.60
C GLU A 430 14.74 -11.73 26.62
N GLN A 431 15.99 -11.46 26.98
CA GLN A 431 17.13 -11.73 26.10
C GLN A 431 17.17 -13.21 25.68
N SER A 432 17.00 -14.14 26.61
CA SER A 432 16.99 -15.59 26.34
C SER A 432 15.96 -16.00 25.29
N PHE A 433 14.77 -15.39 25.33
CA PHE A 433 13.72 -15.59 24.33
C PHE A 433 14.16 -15.06 22.97
N SER A 434 14.61 -13.81 22.92
CA SER A 434 15.04 -13.17 21.67
C SER A 434 16.20 -13.93 21.01
N ASP A 435 17.10 -14.49 21.82
CA ASP A 435 18.28 -15.25 21.40
C ASP A 435 17.89 -16.58 20.78
N ASN A 436 16.94 -17.27 21.40
CA ASN A 436 16.40 -18.52 20.88
C ASN A 436 15.71 -18.31 19.53
N ILE A 437 14.86 -17.29 19.41
CA ILE A 437 14.18 -16.95 18.15
C ILE A 437 15.22 -16.60 17.07
N SER A 438 16.21 -15.76 17.39
CA SER A 438 17.28 -15.36 16.46
C SER A 438 18.06 -16.58 15.96
N LYS A 439 18.42 -17.50 16.85
CA LYS A 439 19.15 -18.73 16.52
C LYS A 439 18.34 -19.64 15.60
N LEU A 440 17.07 -19.88 15.92
CA LEU A 440 16.18 -20.70 15.09
C LEU A 440 15.96 -20.07 13.71
N SER A 441 15.78 -18.75 13.66
CA SER A 441 15.64 -17.99 12.41
C SER A 441 16.87 -18.16 11.51
N LYS A 442 18.08 -18.03 12.08
CA LYS A 442 19.33 -18.24 11.37
C LYS A 442 19.49 -19.68 10.85
N MET A 443 19.17 -20.68 11.67
CA MET A 443 19.18 -22.09 11.27
C MET A 443 18.23 -22.35 10.10
N LEU A 444 17.01 -21.84 10.18
CA LEU A 444 15.99 -21.97 9.15
C LEU A 444 16.42 -21.30 7.84
N LYS A 445 16.93 -20.06 7.90
CA LYS A 445 17.49 -19.31 6.77
C LYS A 445 18.56 -20.13 6.04
N ASN A 446 19.50 -20.71 6.77
CA ASN A 446 20.58 -21.53 6.21
C ASN A 446 20.04 -22.81 5.56
N ARG A 447 19.06 -23.47 6.19
CA ARG A 447 18.44 -24.69 5.66
C ARG A 447 17.65 -24.44 4.37
N ILE A 448 16.88 -23.35 4.32
CA ILE A 448 16.15 -22.91 3.12
C ILE A 448 17.13 -22.58 1.99
N LYS A 449 18.27 -21.95 2.30
CA LYS A 449 19.32 -21.66 1.32
C LYS A 449 19.93 -22.94 0.76
N ALA A 450 20.26 -23.92 1.61
CA ALA A 450 20.87 -25.18 1.21
C ALA A 450 19.98 -26.02 0.28
N GLN A 451 18.65 -26.00 0.49
CA GLN A 451 17.71 -26.78 -0.32
C GLN A 451 17.32 -26.13 -1.66
N SER A 452 17.82 -24.93 -1.96
CA SER A 452 17.52 -24.20 -3.21
C SER A 452 16.02 -24.06 -3.53
N LEU A 453 15.16 -24.05 -2.50
CA LEU A 453 13.70 -24.04 -2.67
C LEU A 453 13.21 -22.86 -3.50
N ILE A 454 12.29 -23.13 -4.43
CA ILE A 454 11.61 -22.13 -5.26
C ILE A 454 10.12 -22.25 -4.99
N PHE A 455 9.49 -21.14 -4.64
CA PHE A 455 8.06 -21.07 -4.37
C PHE A 455 7.35 -20.23 -5.43
N SER A 456 6.13 -20.65 -5.79
CA SER A 456 5.29 -19.92 -6.75
C SER A 456 4.69 -18.65 -6.15
N ASN A 457 4.38 -18.65 -4.85
CA ASN A 457 3.82 -17.50 -4.14
C ASN A 457 4.13 -17.53 -2.64
N GLN A 458 3.77 -16.45 -1.95
CA GLN A 458 4.08 -16.26 -0.52
C GLN A 458 3.32 -17.23 0.39
N ARG A 459 2.09 -17.60 0.00
CA ARG A 459 1.27 -18.53 0.79
C ARG A 459 1.84 -19.94 0.75
N SER A 460 2.17 -20.45 -0.44
CA SER A 460 2.80 -21.75 -0.59
C SER A 460 4.16 -21.81 0.11
N ALA A 461 4.95 -20.73 0.05
CA ALA A 461 6.19 -20.61 0.78
C ALA A 461 6.01 -20.75 2.30
N LEU A 462 5.12 -19.96 2.91
CA LEU A 462 4.88 -20.00 4.36
C LEU A 462 4.30 -21.35 4.82
N GLN A 463 3.37 -21.93 4.06
CA GLN A 463 2.82 -23.25 4.36
C GLN A 463 3.90 -24.33 4.31
N HIS A 464 4.79 -24.29 3.33
CA HIS A 464 5.91 -25.22 3.26
C HIS A 464 6.88 -25.01 4.43
N ILE A 465 7.24 -23.76 4.73
CA ILE A 465 8.15 -23.41 5.82
C ILE A 465 7.61 -23.82 7.20
N ALA A 466 6.28 -23.86 7.37
CA ALA A 466 5.62 -24.38 8.58
C ALA A 466 5.90 -25.85 8.93
N HIS A 467 6.45 -26.63 8.00
CA HIS A 467 6.85 -28.02 8.27
C HIS A 467 8.25 -28.14 8.88
N PHE A 468 9.09 -27.10 8.75
CA PHE A 468 10.42 -27.08 9.35
C PHE A 468 10.33 -27.00 10.86
N SER A 469 11.12 -27.83 11.55
CA SER A 469 11.19 -27.88 13.02
C SER A 469 11.50 -26.52 13.64
N GLU A 470 12.38 -25.77 13.00
CA GLU A 470 12.86 -24.47 13.44
C GLU A 470 11.72 -23.44 13.44
N PHE A 471 10.91 -23.41 12.38
CA PHE A 471 9.77 -22.48 12.32
C PHE A 471 8.63 -22.92 13.24
N ARG A 472 8.38 -24.23 13.40
CA ARG A 472 7.42 -24.72 14.39
C ARG A 472 7.78 -24.30 15.81
N GLN A 473 9.05 -24.39 16.18
CA GLN A 473 9.53 -23.92 17.49
C GLN A 473 9.41 -22.40 17.63
N ILE A 474 9.70 -21.63 16.58
CA ILE A 474 9.45 -20.17 16.57
C ILE A 474 7.97 -19.88 16.84
N ILE A 475 7.05 -20.56 16.15
CA ILE A 475 5.61 -20.38 16.34
C ILE A 475 5.21 -20.69 17.78
N GLN A 476 5.65 -21.84 18.32
CA GLN A 476 5.36 -22.26 19.69
C GLN A 476 5.86 -21.24 20.72
N LEU A 477 7.11 -20.77 20.58
CA LEU A 477 7.69 -19.79 21.47
C LEU A 477 6.93 -18.45 21.42
N ILE A 478 6.61 -17.94 20.23
CA ILE A 478 5.88 -16.68 20.13
C ILE A 478 4.45 -16.82 20.69
N ASP A 479 3.78 -17.95 20.41
CA ASP A 479 2.42 -18.21 20.90
C ASP A 479 2.32 -18.28 22.44
N THR A 480 3.40 -18.59 23.16
CA THR A 480 3.38 -18.54 24.65
C THR A 480 3.55 -17.14 25.21
N LYS A 481 4.04 -16.17 24.43
CA LYS A 481 4.31 -14.80 24.90
C LYS A 481 3.23 -13.81 24.50
N ILE A 482 2.58 -14.01 23.34
CA ILE A 482 1.58 -13.09 22.81
C ILE A 482 0.17 -13.43 23.30
N SER A 483 -0.58 -12.41 23.76
CA SER A 483 -1.99 -12.60 24.10
C SER A 483 -2.84 -12.70 22.83
N ARG A 484 -3.98 -13.40 22.93
CA ARG A 484 -4.92 -13.52 21.81
C ARG A 484 -5.40 -12.15 21.31
N ASP A 485 -5.65 -11.22 22.23
CA ASP A 485 -6.16 -9.88 21.91
C ASP A 485 -5.09 -9.02 21.24
N ALA A 486 -3.84 -9.06 21.72
CA ALA A 486 -2.73 -8.34 21.09
C ALA A 486 -2.43 -8.88 19.68
N LEU A 487 -2.48 -10.20 19.50
CA LEU A 487 -2.35 -10.81 18.19
C LEU A 487 -3.49 -10.38 17.26
N GLU A 488 -4.73 -10.39 17.74
CA GLU A 488 -5.90 -9.97 16.97
C GLU A 488 -5.77 -8.51 16.51
N GLU A 489 -5.37 -7.61 17.40
CA GLU A 489 -5.18 -6.20 17.10
C GLU A 489 -4.04 -5.98 16.10
N ALA A 490 -2.90 -6.65 16.28
CA ALA A 490 -1.78 -6.60 15.35
C ALA A 490 -2.17 -7.10 13.95
N LEU A 491 -2.90 -8.22 13.86
CA LEU A 491 -3.35 -8.76 12.58
C LEU A 491 -4.38 -7.86 11.90
N ASN A 492 -5.24 -7.19 12.66
CA ASN A 492 -6.18 -6.21 12.11
C ASN A 492 -5.46 -5.04 11.44
N LEU A 493 -4.24 -4.69 11.84
CA LEU A 493 -3.48 -3.61 11.18
C LEU A 493 -2.95 -3.97 9.79
N VAL A 494 -2.72 -5.26 9.51
CA VAL A 494 -2.03 -5.78 8.31
C VAL A 494 -2.91 -6.69 7.43
N SER A 495 -4.11 -7.02 7.89
CA SER A 495 -5.04 -7.89 7.18
C SER A 495 -6.50 -7.48 7.40
N GLY A 496 -7.34 -7.84 6.43
CA GLY A 496 -8.80 -7.74 6.55
C GLY A 496 -9.39 -8.82 7.46
N SER A 497 -10.70 -8.74 7.67
CA SER A 497 -11.42 -9.73 8.49
C SER A 497 -11.43 -11.12 7.84
N LYS A 498 -11.68 -12.13 8.67
CA LYS A 498 -11.74 -13.55 8.25
C LYS A 498 -12.71 -13.72 7.08
N ARG A 499 -12.28 -14.38 6.01
CA ARG A 499 -13.19 -14.79 4.93
C ARG A 499 -14.17 -15.80 5.51
N THR A 500 -15.44 -15.40 5.64
CA THR A 500 -16.57 -16.28 5.95
C THR A 500 -17.01 -17.04 4.73
#